data_AF-A0A3M1AXL4-F1
#
_entry.id   AF-A0A3M1AXL4-F1
#
_cell.length_a   1.000
_cell.length_b   1.000
_cell.length_c   1.000
_cell.angle_alpha   90.00
_cell.angle_beta   90.00
_cell.angle_gamma   90.00
#
_symmetry.space_group_name_H-M   'P 1'
#
loop_
_entity.id
_entity.type
_entity.pdbx_description
1 polymer ?
#
loop_
_entity_poly.entity_id
_entity_poly.type
_entity_poly.pdbx_seq_one_letter_code
_entity_poly.pdbx_strand_id
1 'polypeptide(L)'
;LIVFLVMALFGSLQIGLLDPICIMYRTVATAFSPSIDLAVEEVGRSLEMRGLPSRWVRGFSFSPGAKEVRIFTGAWVIGAVILVLVGMNVVIPRFFCRVLCPLGAFLGFLSRFSLWRIDRDLTRCTDCNLCLTHCEGAADPQGALRKSECFVCFNCIDDCPEEALSYRFMPRSNPQPVDGKLFGRPVISQIGEVERRGPDISRRRVLLASVVGVLGYPFLRLSAAVNDRNFHEKTIRPPGSVEESEFLERCIKCDQCINVCPTNVLQPATLAEGGIEALWTPVMRMSIGFCQLHCTLCSEVCPTGAIQKISIEKKLGIGPFADAGPISLGTAFINRSRCLPWSMETPCVVCEEVCPVSPKA
;
A
#
# COMPACT_ATOMS: atom_id res chain seq x y z
N LEU A 1 -9.50 -10.76 4.72
CA LEU A 1 -9.35 -9.89 5.91
C LEU A 1 -9.14 -10.64 7.22
N ILE A 2 -10.09 -11.47 7.69
CA ILE A 2 -9.99 -12.15 9.00
C ILE A 2 -8.64 -12.87 9.17
N VAL A 3 -8.20 -13.59 8.13
CA VAL A 3 -6.86 -14.20 8.06
C VAL A 3 -5.74 -13.19 8.39
N PHE A 4 -5.68 -12.06 7.66
CA PHE A 4 -4.64 -11.04 7.86
C PHE A 4 -4.74 -10.32 9.21
N LEU A 5 -5.95 -10.09 9.74
CA LEU A 5 -6.13 -9.51 11.07
C LEU A 5 -5.62 -10.45 12.16
N VAL A 6 -5.94 -11.75 12.05
CA VAL A 6 -5.44 -12.76 12.97
C VAL A 6 -3.92 -12.88 12.87
N MET A 7 -3.35 -12.89 11.67
CA MET A 7 -1.90 -12.89 11.49
C MET A 7 -1.23 -11.64 12.07
N ALA A 8 -1.88 -10.47 11.98
CA ALA A 8 -1.36 -9.23 12.55
C ALA A 8 -1.29 -9.28 14.10
N LEU A 9 -2.19 -10.03 14.76
CA LEU A 9 -2.10 -10.25 16.22
C LEU A 9 -0.84 -11.02 16.64
N PHE A 10 -0.26 -11.80 15.72
CA PHE A 10 0.99 -12.54 15.94
C PHE A 10 2.23 -11.80 15.40
N GLY A 11 2.09 -10.55 14.93
CA GLY A 11 3.21 -9.72 14.47
C GLY A 11 3.44 -9.70 12.94
N SER A 12 2.63 -10.41 12.15
CA SER A 12 2.76 -10.33 10.68
C SER A 12 2.06 -9.08 10.13
N LEU A 13 2.82 -8.13 9.58
CA LEU A 13 2.31 -6.92 8.92
C LEU A 13 1.88 -7.12 7.45
N GLN A 14 1.44 -8.32 7.05
CA GLN A 14 0.98 -8.54 5.67
C GLN A 14 -0.29 -7.78 5.30
N ILE A 15 -1.05 -7.30 6.28
CA ILE A 15 -2.19 -6.41 6.06
C ILE A 15 -1.79 -5.09 5.37
N GLY A 16 -0.53 -4.65 5.51
CA GLY A 16 0.00 -3.46 4.82
C GLY A 16 0.03 -3.59 3.29
N LEU A 17 -0.02 -4.82 2.74
CA LEU A 17 -0.17 -5.04 1.29
C LEU A 17 -1.56 -4.63 0.78
N LEU A 18 -2.57 -4.56 1.66
CA LEU A 18 -3.95 -4.18 1.36
C LEU A 18 -4.30 -2.79 1.88
N ASP A 19 -3.32 -2.01 2.35
CA ASP A 19 -3.54 -0.64 2.76
C ASP A 19 -3.66 0.27 1.51
N PRO A 20 -4.79 0.98 1.33
CA PRO A 20 -4.98 1.87 0.18
C PRO A 20 -3.89 2.94 0.06
N ILE A 21 -3.43 3.49 1.18
CA ILE A 21 -2.43 4.57 1.20
C ILE A 21 -1.09 4.00 0.76
N CYS A 22 -0.70 2.84 1.28
CA CYS A 22 0.55 2.18 0.90
C CYS A 22 0.54 1.74 -0.57
N ILE A 23 -0.55 1.16 -1.07
CA ILE A 23 -0.70 0.79 -2.49
C ILE A 23 -0.61 2.02 -3.39
N MET A 24 -1.34 3.08 -3.05
CA MET A 24 -1.35 4.31 -3.83
C MET A 24 0.03 4.95 -3.86
N TYR A 25 0.67 5.13 -2.70
CA TYR A 25 1.99 5.74 -2.64
C TYR A 25 3.05 4.90 -3.37
N ARG A 26 3.05 3.57 -3.17
CA ARG A 26 3.94 2.65 -3.89
C ARG A 26 3.78 2.79 -5.41
N THR A 27 2.54 2.81 -5.88
CA THR A 27 2.24 2.98 -7.31
C THR A 27 2.79 4.32 -7.81
N VAL A 28 2.58 5.39 -7.05
CA VAL A 28 3.06 6.72 -7.42
C VAL A 28 4.59 6.76 -7.48
N ALA A 29 5.26 6.22 -6.46
CA ALA A 29 6.71 6.20 -6.35
C ALA A 29 7.38 5.32 -7.42
N THR A 30 6.84 4.12 -7.67
CA THR A 30 7.53 3.10 -8.47
C THR A 30 7.08 3.01 -9.92
N ALA A 31 5.85 3.44 -10.25
CA ALA A 31 5.30 3.34 -11.59
C ALA A 31 4.92 4.69 -12.19
N PHE A 32 4.14 5.52 -11.48
CA PHE A 32 3.63 6.78 -12.04
C PHE A 32 4.73 7.84 -12.20
N SER A 33 5.45 8.18 -11.13
CA SER A 33 6.48 9.23 -11.17
C SER A 33 7.61 8.91 -12.15
N PRO A 34 8.15 7.67 -12.23
CA PRO A 34 9.18 7.36 -13.21
C PRO A 34 8.67 7.37 -14.65
N SER A 35 7.39 7.03 -14.88
CA SER A 35 6.78 7.12 -16.21
C SER A 35 6.64 8.56 -16.67
N ILE A 36 6.29 9.48 -15.75
CA ILE A 36 6.28 10.91 -16.06
C ILE A 36 7.69 11.43 -16.30
N ASP A 37 8.65 11.05 -15.46
CA ASP A 37 10.06 11.45 -15.63
C ASP A 37 10.60 10.99 -17.01
N LEU A 38 10.29 9.76 -17.42
CA LEU A 38 10.63 9.23 -18.74
C LEU A 38 9.97 10.02 -19.88
N ALA A 39 8.68 10.33 -19.76
CA ALA A 39 7.95 11.09 -20.77
C ALA A 39 8.47 12.53 -20.89
N VAL A 40 8.75 13.17 -19.76
CA VAL A 40 9.35 14.52 -19.67
C VAL A 40 10.72 14.53 -20.34
N GLU A 41 11.55 13.53 -20.09
CA GLU A 41 12.89 13.46 -20.70
C GLU A 41 12.81 13.21 -22.21
N GLU A 42 11.92 12.36 -22.68
CA GLU A 42 11.74 12.11 -24.11
C GLU A 42 11.20 13.35 -24.85
N VAL A 43 10.24 14.07 -24.26
CA VAL A 43 9.76 15.35 -24.80
C VAL A 43 10.88 16.39 -24.78
N GLY A 44 11.65 16.47 -23.70
CA GLY A 44 12.81 17.36 -23.59
C GLY A 44 13.85 17.11 -24.68
N ARG A 45 14.20 15.84 -24.90
CA ARG A 45 15.10 15.38 -25.96
C ARG A 45 14.55 15.74 -27.35
N SER A 46 13.25 15.54 -27.58
CA SER A 46 12.61 15.91 -28.84
C SER A 46 12.62 17.42 -29.11
N LEU A 47 12.52 18.26 -28.07
CA LEU A 47 12.60 19.71 -28.20
C LEU A 47 14.03 20.17 -28.48
N GLU A 48 15.02 19.60 -27.78
CA GLU A 48 16.44 19.88 -28.01
C GLU A 48 16.85 19.53 -29.45
N MET A 49 16.37 18.39 -29.99
CA MET A 49 16.58 18.03 -31.40
C MET A 49 15.96 19.03 -32.38
N ARG A 50 14.94 19.80 -31.95
CA ARG A 50 14.30 20.87 -32.73
C ARG A 50 14.88 22.26 -32.43
N GLY A 51 15.95 22.36 -31.63
CA GLY A 51 16.59 23.62 -31.25
C GLY A 51 15.79 24.47 -30.25
N LEU A 52 14.77 23.90 -29.60
CA LEU A 52 13.94 24.59 -28.62
C LEU A 52 14.46 24.36 -27.20
N PRO A 53 14.38 25.36 -26.30
CA PRO A 53 14.80 25.19 -24.92
C PRO A 53 13.90 24.16 -24.21
N SER A 54 14.48 23.13 -23.59
CA SER A 54 13.79 22.04 -22.88
C SER A 54 13.62 22.28 -21.37
N ARG A 55 14.26 23.33 -20.83
CA ARG A 55 14.35 23.61 -19.39
C ARG A 55 12.98 23.74 -18.71
N TRP A 56 11.98 24.26 -19.40
CA TRP A 56 10.62 24.39 -18.89
C TRP A 56 9.91 23.03 -18.76
N VAL A 57 10.19 22.08 -19.67
CA VAL A 57 9.62 20.72 -19.61
C VAL A 57 10.26 19.92 -18.48
N ARG A 58 11.58 20.00 -18.34
CA ARG A 58 12.32 19.32 -17.25
C ARG A 58 11.90 19.80 -15.84
N GLY A 59 11.26 20.97 -15.74
CA GLY A 59 10.67 21.46 -14.49
C GLY A 59 9.47 20.65 -13.98
N PHE A 60 8.85 19.82 -14.83
CA PHE A 60 7.73 18.93 -14.45
C PHE A 60 8.17 17.55 -13.97
N SER A 61 9.49 17.27 -13.88
CA SER A 61 9.99 16.02 -13.33
C SER A 61 9.71 15.92 -11.83
N PHE A 62 9.29 14.74 -11.38
CA PHE A 62 9.03 14.42 -9.98
C PHE A 62 10.32 14.13 -9.19
N SER A 63 11.45 13.94 -9.88
CA SER A 63 12.76 13.67 -9.28
C SER A 63 13.79 14.74 -9.65
N PRO A 64 13.58 16.01 -9.27
CA PRO A 64 14.52 17.07 -9.58
C PRO A 64 15.89 16.78 -8.96
N GLY A 65 16.92 16.66 -9.81
CA GLY A 65 18.30 16.38 -9.41
C GLY A 65 18.76 14.93 -9.56
N ALA A 66 17.88 13.99 -9.92
CA ALA A 66 18.33 12.69 -10.41
C ALA A 66 18.94 12.86 -11.81
N LYS A 67 20.15 12.30 -12.03
CA LYS A 67 20.85 12.40 -13.32
C LYS A 67 20.24 11.47 -14.38
N GLU A 68 19.57 10.41 -13.96
CA GLU A 68 19.02 9.36 -14.81
C GLU A 68 17.59 9.01 -14.37
N VAL A 69 16.82 8.44 -15.29
CA VAL A 69 15.45 7.97 -15.01
C VAL A 69 15.52 6.84 -13.98
N ARG A 70 14.78 6.98 -12.88
CA ARG A 70 14.72 5.98 -11.81
C ARG A 70 14.04 4.71 -12.32
N ILE A 71 14.62 3.56 -12.05
CA ILE A 71 14.06 2.25 -12.38
C ILE A 71 13.67 1.51 -11.10
N PHE A 72 12.58 0.76 -11.15
CA PHE A 72 12.11 -0.01 -10.00
C PHE A 72 11.84 -1.47 -10.36
N THR A 73 12.35 -2.37 -9.52
CA THR A 73 12.13 -3.80 -9.67
C THR A 73 10.64 -4.12 -9.52
N GLY A 74 10.04 -4.77 -10.52
CA GLY A 74 8.62 -5.13 -10.45
C GLY A 74 7.63 -3.96 -10.62
N ALA A 75 8.06 -2.80 -11.12
CA ALA A 75 7.21 -1.63 -11.37
C ALA A 75 5.95 -1.97 -12.20
N TRP A 76 6.10 -2.82 -13.22
CA TRP A 76 4.98 -3.24 -14.07
C TRP A 76 3.92 -4.05 -13.31
N VAL A 77 4.32 -4.89 -12.35
CA VAL A 77 3.39 -5.67 -11.51
C VAL A 77 2.60 -4.73 -10.62
N ILE A 78 3.29 -3.78 -9.97
CA ILE A 78 2.67 -2.78 -9.10
C ILE A 78 1.69 -1.92 -9.91
N GLY A 79 2.09 -1.45 -11.09
CA GLY A 79 1.24 -0.70 -12.02
C GLY A 79 0.02 -1.51 -12.46
N ALA A 80 0.19 -2.79 -12.80
CA ALA A 80 -0.92 -3.67 -13.16
C ALA A 80 -1.92 -3.86 -12.00
N VAL A 81 -1.42 -4.01 -10.76
CA VAL A 81 -2.28 -4.14 -9.57
C VAL A 81 -3.19 -2.92 -9.42
N ILE A 82 -2.67 -1.69 -9.48
CA ILE A 82 -3.53 -0.50 -9.35
C ILE A 82 -4.54 -0.41 -10.50
N LEU A 83 -4.15 -0.74 -11.73
CA LEU A 83 -5.04 -0.68 -12.90
C LEU A 83 -6.19 -1.66 -12.77
N VAL A 84 -5.91 -2.87 -12.29
CA VAL A 84 -6.95 -3.87 -11.99
C VAL A 84 -7.86 -3.39 -10.85
N LEU A 85 -7.31 -2.83 -9.77
CA LEU A 85 -8.09 -2.32 -8.65
C LEU A 85 -9.00 -1.16 -9.04
N VAL A 86 -8.51 -0.23 -9.86
CA VAL A 86 -9.28 0.91 -10.38
C VAL A 86 -10.32 0.42 -11.38
N GLY A 87 -9.93 -0.44 -12.33
CA GLY A 87 -10.83 -0.99 -13.36
C GLY A 87 -11.99 -1.81 -12.77
N MET A 88 -11.77 -2.50 -11.65
CA MET A 88 -12.83 -3.25 -10.97
C MET A 88 -13.96 -2.36 -10.43
N ASN A 89 -13.73 -1.04 -10.27
CA ASN A 89 -14.81 -0.12 -9.90
C ASN A 89 -15.92 -0.02 -10.95
N VAL A 90 -15.65 -0.39 -12.21
CA VAL A 90 -16.66 -0.47 -13.28
C VAL A 90 -17.65 -1.62 -13.02
N VAL A 91 -17.19 -2.72 -12.42
CA VAL A 91 -18.03 -3.90 -12.12
C VAL A 91 -18.69 -3.78 -10.76
N ILE A 92 -17.93 -3.31 -9.77
CA ILE A 92 -18.38 -3.17 -8.39
C ILE A 92 -18.04 -1.74 -7.92
N PRO A 93 -19.04 -0.89 -7.61
CA PRO A 93 -18.75 0.45 -7.10
C PRO A 93 -17.93 0.34 -5.81
N ARG A 94 -16.84 1.12 -5.77
CA ARG A 94 -15.89 1.16 -4.64
C ARG A 94 -15.35 -0.22 -4.27
N PHE A 95 -15.01 -1.04 -5.28
CA PHE A 95 -14.55 -2.42 -5.14
C PHE A 95 -13.48 -2.58 -4.05
N PHE A 96 -12.45 -1.74 -4.07
CA PHE A 96 -11.37 -1.83 -3.11
C PHE A 96 -11.89 -1.67 -1.68
N CYS A 97 -12.65 -0.61 -1.40
CA CYS A 97 -13.19 -0.33 -0.07
C CYS A 97 -14.17 -1.41 0.42
N ARG A 98 -15.00 -1.94 -0.49
CA ARG A 98 -16.06 -2.91 -0.17
C ARG A 98 -15.54 -4.33 0.00
N VAL A 99 -14.52 -4.73 -0.77
CA VAL A 99 -14.13 -6.14 -0.90
C VAL A 99 -12.75 -6.41 -0.30
N LEU A 100 -11.78 -5.51 -0.48
CA LEU A 100 -10.37 -5.79 -0.18
C LEU A 100 -9.84 -5.02 1.04
N CYS A 101 -10.30 -3.78 1.24
CA CYS A 101 -9.74 -2.84 2.20
C CYS A 101 -10.01 -3.30 3.65
N PRO A 102 -8.96 -3.45 4.48
CA PRO A 102 -9.12 -3.80 5.88
C PRO A 102 -9.87 -2.73 6.68
N LEU A 103 -9.60 -1.46 6.39
CA LEU A 103 -10.28 -0.33 7.01
C LEU A 103 -11.77 -0.29 6.66
N GLY A 104 -12.11 -0.54 5.40
CA GLY A 104 -13.52 -0.57 4.95
C GLY A 104 -14.35 -1.61 5.70
N ALA A 105 -13.80 -2.81 5.85
CA ALA A 105 -14.45 -3.88 6.60
C ALA A 105 -14.50 -3.62 8.12
N PHE A 106 -13.48 -2.97 8.71
CA PHE A 106 -13.51 -2.54 10.11
C PHE A 106 -14.62 -1.50 10.34
N LEU A 107 -14.71 -0.48 9.47
CA LEU A 107 -15.76 0.52 9.53
C LEU A 107 -17.15 -0.08 9.29
N GLY A 108 -17.28 -1.01 8.34
CA GLY A 108 -18.52 -1.75 8.10
C GLY A 108 -18.95 -2.64 9.27
N PHE A 109 -18.00 -3.16 10.05
CA PHE A 109 -18.28 -3.85 11.30
C PHE A 109 -18.75 -2.89 12.40
N LEU A 110 -18.18 -1.69 12.50
CA LEU A 110 -18.63 -0.69 13.47
C LEU A 110 -19.99 -0.10 13.10
N SER A 111 -20.25 0.13 11.80
CA SER A 111 -21.49 0.73 11.33
C SER A 111 -22.71 -0.18 11.51
N ARG A 112 -22.54 -1.48 11.79
CA ARG A 112 -23.66 -2.36 12.21
C ARG A 112 -24.38 -1.88 13.47
N PHE A 113 -23.69 -1.11 14.30
CA PHE A 113 -24.20 -0.55 15.54
C PHE A 113 -24.76 0.87 15.36
N SER A 114 -24.85 1.38 14.13
CA SER A 114 -25.41 2.69 13.88
C SER A 114 -26.89 2.75 14.32
N LEU A 115 -27.17 3.71 15.21
CA LEU A 115 -28.52 4.00 15.68
C LEU A 115 -29.28 4.91 14.71
N TRP A 116 -28.53 5.75 14.01
CA TRP A 116 -29.04 6.62 12.96
C TRP A 116 -28.92 5.92 11.61
N ARG A 117 -30.00 5.92 10.84
CA ARG A 117 -30.02 5.30 9.52
C ARG A 117 -31.04 5.98 8.61
N ILE A 118 -30.93 5.64 7.33
CA ILE A 118 -31.93 5.99 6.33
C ILE A 118 -33.18 5.14 6.58
N ASP A 119 -34.33 5.80 6.54
CA ASP A 119 -35.67 5.29 6.75
C ASP A 119 -36.49 5.56 5.50
N ARG A 120 -37.30 4.58 5.07
CA ARG A 120 -38.09 4.67 3.83
C ARG A 120 -39.58 4.67 4.15
N ASP A 121 -40.29 5.71 3.71
CA ASP A 121 -41.73 5.78 3.77
C ASP A 121 -42.37 5.00 2.61
N LEU A 122 -42.89 3.82 2.93
CA LEU A 122 -43.58 2.93 2.00
C LEU A 122 -44.87 3.53 1.41
N THR A 123 -45.42 4.59 2.03
CA THR A 123 -46.64 5.27 1.55
C THR A 123 -46.35 6.31 0.46
N ARG A 124 -45.07 6.66 0.26
CA ARG A 124 -44.62 7.62 -0.77
C ARG A 124 -43.73 6.97 -1.82
N CYS A 125 -43.01 5.91 -1.46
CA CYS A 125 -42.07 5.27 -2.37
C CYS A 125 -42.80 4.57 -3.53
N THR A 126 -42.48 4.97 -4.76
CA THR A 126 -43.02 4.42 -6.02
C THR A 126 -42.12 3.35 -6.66
N ASP A 127 -41.12 2.86 -5.93
CA ASP A 127 -40.16 1.85 -6.39
C ASP A 127 -39.41 2.20 -7.70
N CYS A 128 -39.12 3.49 -7.92
CA CYS A 128 -38.49 4.00 -9.15
C CYS A 128 -37.01 3.63 -9.37
N ASN A 129 -36.35 2.95 -8.41
CA ASN A 129 -34.93 2.55 -8.44
C ASN A 129 -33.88 3.67 -8.54
N LEU A 130 -34.27 4.94 -8.55
CA LEU A 130 -33.32 6.06 -8.66
C LEU A 130 -32.37 6.12 -7.46
N CYS A 131 -32.87 5.84 -6.26
CA CYS A 131 -32.03 5.76 -5.06
C CYS A 131 -31.01 4.61 -5.12
N LEU A 132 -31.25 3.56 -5.91
CA LEU A 132 -30.30 2.45 -6.10
C LEU A 132 -29.16 2.84 -7.05
N THR A 133 -29.48 3.50 -8.16
CA THR A 133 -28.49 3.90 -9.17
C THR A 133 -27.56 4.99 -8.64
N HIS A 134 -28.07 5.90 -7.80
CA HIS A 134 -27.29 6.95 -7.15
C HIS A 134 -26.65 6.51 -5.82
N CYS A 135 -26.85 5.25 -5.40
CA CYS A 135 -26.25 4.72 -4.18
C CYS A 135 -24.79 4.35 -4.39
N GLU A 136 -23.93 5.32 -4.12
CA GLU A 136 -22.47 5.18 -4.12
C GLU A 136 -21.91 4.09 -3.18
N GLY A 137 -22.61 3.83 -2.07
CA GLY A 137 -22.25 2.75 -1.15
C GLY A 137 -22.74 1.37 -1.61
N ALA A 138 -23.55 1.29 -2.66
CA ALA A 138 -24.31 0.10 -3.02
C ALA A 138 -25.00 -0.53 -1.79
N ALA A 139 -25.56 0.29 -0.92
CA ALA A 139 -26.20 -0.10 0.33
C ALA A 139 -27.65 -0.58 0.15
N ASP A 140 -28.23 -0.43 -1.05
CA ASP A 140 -29.62 -0.78 -1.37
C ASP A 140 -30.63 -0.08 -0.44
N PRO A 141 -30.81 1.25 -0.57
CA PRO A 141 -31.78 2.02 0.24
C PRO A 141 -33.25 1.67 -0.01
N GLN A 142 -33.57 0.90 -1.07
CA GLN A 142 -34.95 0.56 -1.42
C GLN A 142 -35.38 -0.79 -0.86
N GLY A 143 -34.62 -1.85 -1.10
CA GLY A 143 -35.00 -3.19 -0.65
C GLY A 143 -34.34 -3.56 0.67
N ALA A 144 -33.11 -4.05 0.56
CA ALA A 144 -32.37 -4.60 1.69
C ALA A 144 -31.27 -3.64 2.15
N LEU A 145 -31.63 -2.64 2.97
CA LEU A 145 -30.68 -1.65 3.46
C LEU A 145 -29.54 -2.32 4.25
N ARG A 146 -28.35 -2.31 3.63
CA ARG A 146 -27.09 -2.80 4.20
C ARG A 146 -26.39 -1.68 4.96
N LYS A 147 -26.54 -1.69 6.28
CA LYS A 147 -25.89 -0.70 7.17
C LYS A 147 -24.37 -0.72 7.07
N SER A 148 -23.78 -1.90 6.85
CA SER A 148 -22.33 -2.06 6.73
C SER A 148 -21.73 -1.28 5.57
N GLU A 149 -22.51 -1.02 4.52
CA GLU A 149 -22.04 -0.39 3.27
C GLU A 149 -22.49 1.07 3.12
N CYS A 150 -23.41 1.55 3.96
CA CYS A 150 -23.95 2.89 3.86
C CYS A 150 -22.98 3.92 4.46
N PHE A 151 -22.48 4.84 3.62
CA PHE A 151 -21.62 5.96 4.05
C PHE A 151 -22.39 7.19 4.52
N VAL A 152 -23.73 7.14 4.50
CA VAL A 152 -24.59 8.27 4.90
C VAL A 152 -24.23 9.55 4.12
N CYS A 153 -24.10 9.43 2.79
CA CYS A 153 -23.78 10.55 1.90
C CYS A 153 -24.99 11.38 1.47
N PHE A 154 -26.20 10.94 1.84
CA PHE A 154 -27.50 11.59 1.55
C PHE A 154 -27.92 11.73 0.08
N ASN A 155 -27.09 11.33 -0.90
CA ASN A 155 -27.48 11.33 -2.33
C ASN A 155 -28.86 10.72 -2.59
N CYS A 156 -29.18 9.57 -1.98
CA CYS A 156 -30.47 8.92 -2.19
C CYS A 156 -31.66 9.66 -1.57
N ILE A 157 -31.43 10.51 -0.57
CA ILE A 157 -32.47 11.39 0.02
C ILE A 157 -32.71 12.57 -0.93
N ASP A 158 -31.63 13.21 -1.37
CA ASP A 158 -31.68 14.41 -2.22
C ASP A 158 -32.25 14.10 -3.61
N ASP A 159 -31.91 12.95 -4.19
CA ASP A 159 -32.36 12.54 -5.52
C ASP A 159 -33.78 11.93 -5.52
N CYS A 160 -34.45 11.81 -4.36
CA CYS A 160 -35.77 11.16 -4.27
C CYS A 160 -36.91 12.11 -4.68
N PRO A 161 -37.61 11.88 -5.82
CA PRO A 161 -38.65 12.80 -6.29
C PRO A 161 -39.89 12.84 -5.39
N GLU A 162 -40.15 11.76 -4.66
CA GLU A 162 -41.33 11.60 -3.79
C GLU A 162 -41.03 11.93 -2.31
N GLU A 163 -39.81 12.39 -2.01
CA GLU A 163 -39.33 12.63 -0.64
C GLU A 163 -39.61 11.44 0.30
N ALA A 164 -39.48 10.22 -0.23
CA ALA A 164 -39.82 8.99 0.47
C ALA A 164 -38.71 8.47 1.40
N LEU A 165 -37.53 9.10 1.38
CA LEU A 165 -36.38 8.70 2.20
C LEU A 165 -36.05 9.79 3.22
N SER A 166 -35.78 9.39 4.46
CA SER A 166 -35.44 10.31 5.55
C SER A 166 -34.33 9.74 6.43
N TYR A 167 -33.60 10.61 7.14
CA TYR A 167 -32.60 10.17 8.11
C TYR A 167 -33.20 10.23 9.52
N ARG A 168 -33.39 9.07 10.16
CA ARG A 168 -34.10 8.98 11.43
C ARG A 168 -33.30 8.17 12.47
N PHE A 169 -33.47 8.57 13.73
CA PHE A 169 -32.95 7.82 14.87
C PHE A 169 -33.82 6.59 15.16
N MET A 170 -33.22 5.41 15.20
CA MET A 170 -33.86 4.11 15.44
C MET A 170 -35.20 3.91 14.67
N PRO A 171 -35.22 3.98 13.34
CA PRO A 171 -36.44 3.72 12.59
C PRO A 171 -36.84 2.24 12.67
N ARG A 172 -38.15 1.98 12.69
CA ARG A 172 -38.70 0.62 12.72
C ARG A 172 -38.62 0.02 11.33
N SER A 173 -37.89 -1.10 11.17
CA SER A 173 -37.91 -1.85 9.92
C SER A 173 -39.22 -2.59 9.76
N ASN A 174 -39.82 -2.55 8.56
CA ASN A 174 -41.03 -3.31 8.24
C ASN A 174 -40.74 -4.40 7.20
N PRO A 175 -40.43 -5.64 7.64
CA PRO A 175 -39.80 -6.67 6.81
C PRO A 175 -40.74 -7.40 5.83
N GLN A 176 -42.05 -7.14 5.87
CA GLN A 176 -43.02 -7.76 4.97
C GLN A 176 -43.53 -6.74 3.93
N PRO A 177 -43.81 -7.16 2.68
CA PRO A 177 -44.58 -6.34 1.75
C PRO A 177 -45.93 -6.07 2.40
N VAL A 178 -46.18 -4.80 2.69
CA VAL A 178 -47.32 -4.39 3.52
C VAL A 178 -48.52 -4.24 2.61
N ASP A 179 -49.23 -5.34 2.34
CA ASP A 179 -50.59 -5.25 1.81
C ASP A 179 -51.48 -4.65 2.91
N GLY A 180 -51.68 -3.33 2.89
CA GLY A 180 -52.45 -2.65 3.91
C GLY A 180 -52.27 -1.14 3.98
N LYS A 181 -52.67 -0.57 5.13
CA LYS A 181 -52.50 0.85 5.45
C LYS A 181 -51.38 1.04 6.46
N LEU A 182 -50.38 1.85 6.14
CA LEU A 182 -49.37 2.33 7.09
C LEU A 182 -49.75 3.74 7.52
N PHE A 183 -49.88 3.98 8.83
CA PHE A 183 -50.35 5.27 9.39
C PHE A 183 -51.67 5.78 8.77
N GLY A 184 -52.59 4.86 8.39
CA GLY A 184 -53.87 5.20 7.79
C GLY A 184 -53.84 5.49 6.28
N ARG A 185 -52.67 5.49 5.64
CA ARG A 185 -52.47 5.67 4.19
C ARG A 185 -52.20 4.34 3.50
N PRO A 186 -52.69 4.12 2.26
CA PRO A 186 -52.35 2.92 1.51
C PRO A 186 -50.84 2.89 1.22
N VAL A 187 -50.23 1.72 1.38
CA VAL A 187 -48.83 1.50 1.02
C VAL A 187 -48.72 1.38 -0.50
N ILE A 188 -47.79 2.12 -1.10
CA ILE A 188 -47.58 2.15 -2.57
C ILE A 188 -46.47 1.18 -2.96
N SER A 189 -45.41 1.10 -2.17
CA SER A 189 -44.26 0.25 -2.50
C SER A 189 -44.59 -1.23 -2.38
N GLN A 190 -44.18 -2.01 -3.37
CA GLN A 190 -44.36 -3.47 -3.40
C GLN A 190 -43.22 -4.20 -2.68
N ILE A 191 -42.12 -3.50 -2.42
CA ILE A 191 -40.92 -4.05 -1.78
C ILE A 191 -40.97 -3.75 -0.28
N GLY A 192 -40.82 -4.76 0.58
CA GLY A 192 -40.68 -4.58 2.02
C GLY A 192 -39.33 -3.97 2.42
N GLU A 193 -39.24 -3.35 3.59
CA GLU A 193 -37.98 -2.80 4.09
C GLU A 193 -37.25 -3.85 4.94
N VAL A 194 -36.19 -4.44 4.39
CA VAL A 194 -35.38 -5.44 5.10
C VAL A 194 -34.07 -4.83 5.55
N GLU A 195 -33.82 -4.81 6.85
CA GLU A 195 -32.55 -4.33 7.39
C GLU A 195 -31.52 -5.47 7.46
N ARG A 196 -30.40 -5.33 6.73
CA ARG A 196 -29.24 -6.22 6.87
C ARG A 196 -28.19 -5.53 7.74
N ARG A 197 -28.11 -5.96 9.01
CA ARG A 197 -27.16 -5.41 9.99
C ARG A 197 -25.71 -5.74 9.71
N GLY A 198 -25.42 -6.86 9.06
CA GLY A 198 -24.05 -7.26 8.77
C GLY A 198 -23.92 -8.20 7.58
N PRO A 199 -22.69 -8.43 7.12
CA PRO A 199 -22.41 -9.40 6.07
C PRO A 199 -22.80 -10.81 6.54
N ASP A 200 -23.40 -11.60 5.64
CA ASP A 200 -23.80 -12.97 5.91
C ASP A 200 -22.57 -13.90 5.92
N ILE A 201 -21.85 -13.87 7.04
CA ILE A 201 -20.66 -14.69 7.25
C ILE A 201 -21.04 -15.84 8.18
N SER A 202 -21.06 -17.06 7.61
CA SER A 202 -21.28 -18.26 8.42
C SER A 202 -20.17 -18.43 9.47
N ARG A 203 -20.54 -18.95 10.65
CA ARG A 203 -19.59 -19.25 11.74
C ARG A 203 -18.43 -20.15 11.28
N ARG A 204 -18.71 -21.09 10.36
CA ARG A 204 -17.71 -21.98 9.75
C ARG A 204 -16.64 -21.21 8.99
N ARG A 205 -17.02 -20.18 8.21
CA ARG A 205 -16.06 -19.34 7.49
C ARG A 205 -15.19 -18.51 8.43
N VAL A 206 -15.76 -17.97 9.51
CA VAL A 206 -14.99 -17.23 10.52
C VAL A 206 -13.97 -18.16 11.18
N LEU A 207 -14.40 -19.33 11.66
CA LEU A 207 -13.51 -20.31 12.27
C LEU A 207 -12.40 -20.75 11.32
N LEU A 208 -12.74 -21.09 10.08
CA LEU A 208 -11.75 -21.48 9.07
C LEU A 208 -10.76 -20.34 8.79
N ALA A 209 -11.23 -19.10 8.61
CA ALA A 209 -10.35 -17.96 8.39
C ALA A 209 -9.44 -17.68 9.60
N SER A 210 -9.94 -17.85 10.82
CA SER A 210 -9.13 -17.72 12.03
C SER A 210 -8.08 -18.82 12.13
N VAL A 211 -8.44 -20.08 11.87
CA VAL A 211 -7.49 -21.20 11.86
C VAL A 211 -6.41 -20.98 10.79
N VAL A 212 -6.80 -20.55 9.58
CA VAL A 212 -5.85 -20.22 8.51
C VAL A 212 -4.95 -19.06 8.92
N GLY A 213 -5.45 -18.05 9.64
CA GLY A 213 -4.62 -16.96 10.16
C GLY A 213 -3.62 -17.41 11.23
N VAL A 214 -4.08 -18.20 12.21
CA VAL A 214 -3.24 -18.75 13.29
C VAL A 214 -2.15 -19.65 12.74
N LEU A 215 -2.50 -20.55 11.81
CA LEU A 215 -1.53 -21.45 11.19
C LEU A 215 -0.66 -20.73 10.15
N GLY A 216 -1.20 -19.74 9.46
CA GLY A 216 -0.49 -18.99 8.42
C GLY A 216 0.73 -18.25 8.95
N TYR A 217 0.65 -17.67 10.16
CA TYR A 217 1.79 -16.97 10.78
C TYR A 217 3.05 -17.84 10.93
N PRO A 218 3.03 -19.00 11.63
CA PRO A 218 4.22 -19.85 11.74
C PRO A 218 4.64 -20.42 10.37
N PHE A 219 3.71 -20.69 9.44
CA PHE A 219 4.10 -21.12 8.08
C PHE A 219 4.91 -20.07 7.33
N LEU A 220 4.58 -18.78 7.49
CA LEU A 220 5.36 -17.70 6.91
C LEU A 220 6.72 -17.52 7.59
N ARG A 221 6.76 -17.56 8.93
CA ARG A 221 8.01 -17.41 9.72
C ARG A 221 8.96 -18.61 9.61
N LEU A 222 8.43 -19.80 9.33
CA LEU A 222 9.25 -21.00 9.04
C LEU A 222 9.85 -20.97 7.64
N SER A 223 9.46 -20.02 6.78
CA SER A 223 10.10 -19.84 5.47
C SER A 223 11.56 -19.47 5.64
N ALA A 224 12.45 -20.21 4.95
CA ALA A 224 13.87 -19.96 4.98
C ALA A 224 14.25 -18.54 4.51
N ALA A 225 13.41 -17.89 3.69
CA ALA A 225 13.65 -16.54 3.19
C ALA A 225 13.46 -15.42 4.23
N VAL A 226 12.91 -15.75 5.40
CA VAL A 226 12.48 -14.77 6.42
C VAL A 226 13.06 -15.09 7.81
N ASN A 227 13.78 -16.20 7.92
CA ASN A 227 14.31 -16.69 9.18
C ASN A 227 15.75 -16.19 9.39
N ASP A 228 16.06 -15.77 10.62
CA ASP A 228 17.40 -15.30 11.03
C ASP A 228 18.50 -16.36 10.85
N ARG A 229 18.15 -17.61 10.56
CA ARG A 229 19.11 -18.69 10.29
C ARG A 229 19.59 -18.78 8.85
N ASN A 230 18.84 -18.26 7.88
CA ASN A 230 19.15 -18.42 6.46
C ASN A 230 18.89 -17.13 5.68
N PHE A 231 19.74 -16.11 5.93
CA PHE A 231 19.66 -14.85 5.22
C PHE A 231 19.96 -15.01 3.75
N HIS A 232 19.11 -14.40 2.92
CA HIS A 232 19.41 -14.27 1.50
C HIS A 232 20.45 -13.15 1.31
N GLU A 233 21.56 -13.47 0.65
CA GLU A 233 22.72 -12.57 0.48
C GLU A 233 22.38 -11.21 -0.17
N LYS A 234 21.28 -11.15 -0.94
CA LYS A 234 20.82 -9.93 -1.64
C LYS A 234 19.87 -9.07 -0.82
N THR A 235 19.44 -9.51 0.36
CA THR A 235 18.50 -8.78 1.22
C THR A 235 19.25 -7.81 2.12
N ILE A 236 19.93 -6.85 1.50
CA ILE A 236 20.73 -5.85 2.20
C ILE A 236 19.82 -4.67 2.57
N ARG A 237 19.65 -4.39 3.87
CA ARG A 237 18.77 -3.31 4.36
C ARG A 237 19.49 -1.96 4.39
N PRO A 238 18.76 -0.83 4.25
CA PRO A 238 19.35 0.52 4.35
C PRO A 238 20.03 0.77 5.70
N PRO A 239 20.98 1.72 5.76
CA PRO A 239 21.66 2.09 7.01
C PRO A 239 20.65 2.52 8.08
N GLY A 240 20.86 2.04 9.31
CA GLY A 240 19.98 2.30 10.45
C GLY A 240 18.79 1.34 10.57
N SER A 241 18.67 0.33 9.71
CA SER A 241 17.67 -0.72 9.87
C SER A 241 17.94 -1.54 11.13
N VAL A 242 16.87 -1.95 11.82
CA VAL A 242 16.93 -2.94 12.90
C VAL A 242 17.17 -4.34 12.33
N GLU A 243 17.36 -5.33 13.21
CA GLU A 243 17.48 -6.74 12.84
C GLU A 243 16.28 -7.22 12.00
N GLU A 244 16.49 -8.19 11.10
CA GLU A 244 15.52 -8.53 10.05
C GLU A 244 14.15 -8.95 10.61
N SER A 245 14.11 -9.79 11.66
CA SER A 245 12.87 -10.22 12.29
C SER A 245 12.06 -9.04 12.87
N GLU A 246 12.74 -8.12 13.57
CA GLU A 246 12.17 -6.88 14.11
C GLU A 246 11.79 -5.89 12.99
N PHE A 247 12.57 -5.85 11.90
CA PHE A 247 12.34 -5.00 10.75
C PHE A 247 11.01 -5.36 10.08
N LEU A 248 10.75 -6.65 9.90
CA LEU A 248 9.51 -7.15 9.28
C LEU A 248 8.27 -6.93 10.16
N GLU A 249 8.43 -6.83 11.48
CA GLU A 249 7.35 -6.50 12.43
C GLU A 249 7.06 -5.01 12.50
N ARG A 250 7.97 -4.16 12.01
CA ARG A 250 7.84 -2.69 12.01
C ARG A 250 7.56 -2.10 10.64
N CYS A 251 8.03 -2.73 9.56
CA CYS A 251 7.92 -2.18 8.22
C CYS A 251 6.49 -2.31 7.68
N ILE A 252 5.79 -1.17 7.57
CA ILE A 252 4.44 -1.11 6.96
C ILE A 252 4.46 -1.09 5.43
N LYS A 253 5.63 -1.22 4.80
CA LYS A 253 5.77 -1.26 3.34
C LYS A 253 5.17 -0.01 2.65
N CYS A 254 5.48 1.18 3.16
CA CYS A 254 4.97 2.45 2.67
C CYS A 254 5.80 3.09 1.53
N ASP A 255 6.95 2.50 1.18
CA ASP A 255 7.87 2.91 0.12
C ASP A 255 8.41 4.36 0.20
N GLN A 256 8.21 5.08 1.30
CA GLN A 256 8.74 6.44 1.51
C GLN A 256 10.28 6.49 1.39
N CYS A 257 10.96 5.53 2.02
CA CYS A 257 12.41 5.41 1.95
C CYS A 257 12.92 5.09 0.54
N ILE A 258 12.15 4.33 -0.25
CA ILE A 258 12.46 3.99 -1.64
C ILE A 258 12.32 5.24 -2.52
N ASN A 259 11.23 5.99 -2.34
CA ASN A 259 10.96 7.18 -3.15
C ASN A 259 11.97 8.31 -2.91
N VAL A 260 12.37 8.54 -1.64
CA VAL A 260 13.32 9.61 -1.29
C VAL A 260 14.76 9.29 -1.69
N CYS A 261 15.07 8.07 -2.13
CA CYS A 261 16.42 7.63 -2.44
C CYS A 261 16.94 8.30 -3.73
N PRO A 262 17.93 9.22 -3.66
CA PRO A 262 18.37 9.98 -4.84
C PRO A 262 19.16 9.14 -5.83
N THR A 263 19.80 8.06 -5.37
CA THR A 263 20.62 7.17 -6.21
C THR A 263 19.87 5.95 -6.72
N ASN A 264 18.58 5.81 -6.40
CA ASN A 264 17.76 4.67 -6.81
C ASN A 264 18.30 3.28 -6.36
N VAL A 265 19.22 3.25 -5.39
CA VAL A 265 19.77 2.00 -4.83
C VAL A 265 18.72 1.22 -4.05
N LEU A 266 17.76 1.92 -3.41
CA LEU A 266 16.67 1.28 -2.70
C LEU A 266 15.60 0.81 -3.67
N GLN A 267 15.29 -0.48 -3.57
CA GLN A 267 14.40 -1.19 -4.46
C GLN A 267 13.39 -1.99 -3.63
N PRO A 268 12.17 -2.21 -4.14
CA PRO A 268 11.23 -3.10 -3.50
C PRO A 268 11.71 -4.54 -3.62
N ALA A 269 11.77 -5.25 -2.50
CA ALA A 269 12.20 -6.64 -2.46
C ALA A 269 11.21 -7.56 -3.21
N THR A 270 11.78 -8.58 -3.84
CA THR A 270 11.01 -9.59 -4.58
C THR A 270 10.69 -10.80 -3.70
N LEU A 271 9.75 -11.65 -4.15
CA LEU A 271 9.45 -12.93 -3.47
C LEU A 271 10.67 -13.84 -3.35
N ALA A 272 11.62 -13.76 -4.29
CA ALA A 272 12.82 -14.58 -4.27
C ALA A 272 13.80 -14.17 -3.17
N GLU A 273 13.86 -12.88 -2.82
CA GLU A 273 14.85 -12.33 -1.89
C GLU A 273 14.41 -12.44 -0.43
N GLY A 274 13.11 -12.24 -0.13
CA GLY A 274 12.63 -12.27 1.26
C GLY A 274 11.24 -12.85 1.43
N GLY A 275 10.82 -13.70 0.50
CA GLY A 275 9.55 -14.42 0.58
C GLY A 275 8.32 -13.51 0.59
N ILE A 276 7.21 -14.04 1.11
CA ILE A 276 5.95 -13.30 1.21
C ILE A 276 6.07 -12.17 2.24
N GLU A 277 6.81 -12.37 3.34
CA GLU A 277 6.81 -11.38 4.41
C GLU A 277 7.54 -10.09 4.05
N ALA A 278 8.69 -10.23 3.41
CA ALA A 278 9.51 -9.11 2.99
C ALA A 278 9.08 -8.55 1.62
N LEU A 279 8.05 -9.09 0.97
CA LEU A 279 7.60 -8.60 -0.33
C LEU A 279 7.41 -7.08 -0.30
N TRP A 280 8.06 -6.37 -1.23
CA TRP A 280 8.04 -4.91 -1.35
C TRP A 280 8.59 -4.12 -0.16
N THR A 281 9.37 -4.75 0.71
CA THR A 281 10.20 -4.03 1.70
C THR A 281 11.46 -3.45 1.02
N PRO A 282 12.11 -2.41 1.57
CA PRO A 282 13.28 -1.80 0.94
C PRO A 282 14.52 -2.69 1.04
N VAL A 283 15.16 -2.98 -0.10
CA VAL A 283 16.46 -3.63 -0.20
C VAL A 283 17.40 -2.79 -1.05
N MET A 284 18.69 -2.78 -0.72
CA MET A 284 19.72 -2.10 -1.50
C MET A 284 20.18 -3.00 -2.64
N ARG A 285 19.96 -2.57 -3.88
CA ARG A 285 20.45 -3.24 -5.08
C ARG A 285 21.62 -2.46 -5.67
N MET A 286 22.83 -2.89 -5.31
CA MET A 286 24.09 -2.23 -5.73
C MET A 286 24.38 -2.30 -7.24
N SER A 287 23.60 -3.09 -8.00
CA SER A 287 23.68 -3.13 -9.47
C SER A 287 22.90 -2.01 -10.17
N ILE A 288 22.02 -1.31 -9.46
CA ILE A 288 21.23 -0.19 -9.99
C ILE A 288 21.84 1.15 -9.55
N GLY A 289 22.28 1.23 -8.30
CA GLY A 289 22.86 2.44 -7.74
C GLY A 289 23.71 2.14 -6.51
N PHE A 290 24.08 3.17 -5.76
CA PHE A 290 24.90 3.04 -4.56
C PHE A 290 24.33 3.87 -3.41
N CYS A 291 24.67 3.53 -2.16
CA CYS A 291 24.31 4.36 -1.01
C CYS A 291 25.30 5.54 -0.89
N GLN A 292 24.82 6.78 -1.03
CA GLN A 292 25.66 7.97 -0.80
C GLN A 292 26.10 8.07 0.65
N LEU A 293 27.39 8.33 0.88
CA LEU A 293 27.99 8.40 2.22
C LEU A 293 27.34 9.49 3.09
N HIS A 294 27.25 10.72 2.57
CA HIS A 294 26.67 11.87 3.27
C HIS A 294 25.15 12.01 3.09
N CYS A 295 24.41 10.90 3.14
CA CYS A 295 22.94 10.90 2.97
C CYS A 295 22.25 10.03 4.03
N THR A 296 21.23 10.58 4.70
CA THR A 296 20.44 9.94 5.77
C THR A 296 18.92 9.96 5.50
N LEU A 297 18.50 10.40 4.31
CA LEU A 297 17.09 10.66 3.98
C LEU A 297 16.14 9.48 4.26
N CYS A 298 16.55 8.24 3.96
CA CYS A 298 15.74 7.05 4.22
C CYS A 298 15.39 6.85 5.71
N SER A 299 16.28 7.28 6.61
CA SER A 299 16.08 7.23 8.07
C SER A 299 15.23 8.37 8.61
N GLU A 300 15.12 9.47 7.86
CA GLU A 300 14.33 10.64 8.24
C GLU A 300 12.85 10.47 7.88
N VAL A 301 12.56 9.74 6.80
CA VAL A 301 11.18 9.52 6.31
C VAL A 301 10.50 8.28 6.88
N CYS A 302 11.21 7.41 7.61
CA CYS A 302 10.63 6.16 8.12
C CYS A 302 9.67 6.44 9.29
N PRO A 303 8.35 6.19 9.16
CA PRO A 303 7.39 6.55 10.19
C PRO A 303 7.36 5.55 11.36
N THR A 304 7.79 4.31 11.14
CA THR A 304 7.67 3.22 12.14
C THR A 304 8.96 2.93 12.90
N GLY A 305 10.07 3.58 12.54
CA GLY A 305 11.38 3.27 13.12
C GLY A 305 11.91 1.88 12.75
N ALA A 306 11.40 1.26 11.67
CA ALA A 306 12.03 0.10 11.04
C ALA A 306 13.44 0.45 10.54
N ILE A 307 13.59 1.68 10.03
CA ILE A 307 14.87 2.36 9.81
C ILE A 307 14.97 3.44 10.88
N GLN A 308 15.87 3.26 11.83
CA GLN A 308 16.11 4.20 12.91
C GLN A 308 16.76 5.48 12.37
N LYS A 309 16.36 6.62 12.92
CA LYS A 309 16.98 7.92 12.59
C LYS A 309 18.45 7.90 12.95
N ILE A 310 19.32 8.19 11.98
CA ILE A 310 20.78 8.22 12.15
C ILE A 310 21.34 9.56 11.68
N SER A 311 22.41 10.01 12.32
CA SER A 311 23.21 11.15 11.83
C SER A 311 24.24 10.67 10.81
N ILE A 312 24.77 11.61 10.00
CA ILE A 312 25.89 11.33 9.09
C ILE A 312 27.12 10.85 9.87
N GLU A 313 27.35 11.43 11.05
CA GLU A 313 28.45 11.03 11.94
C GLU A 313 28.33 9.58 12.39
N LYS A 314 27.13 9.15 12.80
CA LYS A 314 26.85 7.76 13.18
C LYS A 314 26.98 6.82 11.99
N LYS A 315 26.49 7.23 10.82
CA LYS A 315 26.58 6.43 9.60
C LYS A 315 28.03 6.14 9.20
N LEU A 316 28.89 7.15 9.29
CA LEU A 316 30.31 7.08 8.93
C LEU A 316 31.20 6.59 10.07
N GLY A 317 30.70 6.54 11.31
CA GLY A 317 31.53 6.21 12.47
C GLY A 317 32.58 7.27 12.76
N ILE A 318 32.23 8.56 12.62
CA ILE A 318 33.14 9.68 12.88
C ILE A 318 32.71 10.43 14.15
N GLY A 319 33.65 11.19 14.73
CA GLY A 319 33.40 11.99 15.93
C GLY A 319 33.06 11.11 17.14
N PRO A 320 31.90 11.29 17.80
CA PRO A 320 31.53 10.51 18.98
C PRO A 320 31.31 9.02 18.71
N PHE A 321 31.23 8.61 17.43
CA PHE A 321 31.04 7.21 17.02
C PHE A 321 32.32 6.55 16.47
N ALA A 322 33.49 7.18 16.65
CA ALA A 322 34.78 6.65 16.17
C ALA A 322 35.09 5.24 16.70
N ASP A 323 34.79 4.98 17.97
CA ASP A 323 35.04 3.67 18.60
C ASP A 323 34.14 2.56 18.04
N ALA A 324 32.93 2.91 17.59
CA ALA A 324 31.97 1.95 17.02
C ALA A 324 32.23 1.67 15.53
N GLY A 325 32.90 2.59 14.83
CA GLY A 325 33.08 2.53 13.38
C GLY A 325 31.79 2.80 12.59
N PRO A 326 31.86 2.77 11.24
CA PRO A 326 30.71 2.99 10.37
C PRO A 326 29.68 1.87 10.50
N ILE A 327 28.43 2.20 10.17
CA ILE A 327 27.34 1.22 10.17
C ILE A 327 27.64 0.14 9.13
N SER A 328 27.80 -1.10 9.58
CA SER A 328 27.95 -2.26 8.70
C SER A 328 26.63 -2.58 8.00
N LEU A 329 26.65 -2.61 6.68
CA LEU A 329 25.48 -2.97 5.86
C LEU A 329 25.55 -4.42 5.37
N GLY A 330 26.76 -4.96 5.23
CA GLY A 330 27.01 -6.26 4.63
C GLY A 330 28.48 -6.41 4.24
N THR A 331 28.83 -7.56 3.67
CA THR A 331 30.20 -7.87 3.24
C THR A 331 30.30 -7.77 1.72
N ALA A 332 31.28 -7.00 1.23
CA ALA A 332 31.58 -6.94 -0.19
C ALA A 332 32.50 -8.09 -0.59
N PHE A 333 32.15 -8.80 -1.67
CA PHE A 333 33.00 -9.83 -2.27
C PHE A 333 33.57 -9.34 -3.60
N ILE A 334 34.90 -9.39 -3.75
CA ILE A 334 35.58 -8.99 -4.98
C ILE A 334 35.91 -10.23 -5.80
N ASN A 335 35.33 -10.30 -7.00
CA ASN A 335 35.67 -11.35 -7.94
C ASN A 335 36.97 -11.00 -8.68
N ARG A 336 38.08 -11.64 -8.27
CA ARG A 336 39.41 -11.40 -8.84
C ARG A 336 39.52 -11.71 -10.34
N SER A 337 38.70 -12.62 -10.88
CA SER A 337 38.70 -12.92 -12.32
C SER A 337 38.01 -11.86 -13.17
N ARG A 338 37.31 -10.91 -12.56
CA ARG A 338 36.69 -9.77 -13.24
C ARG A 338 37.35 -8.44 -12.89
N CYS A 339 38.22 -8.42 -11.89
CA CYS A 339 38.86 -7.20 -11.43
C CYS A 339 39.97 -6.80 -12.40
N LEU A 340 39.96 -5.54 -12.86
CA LEU A 340 40.89 -5.05 -13.88
C LEU A 340 42.38 -5.19 -13.46
N PRO A 341 42.79 -4.85 -12.22
CA PRO A 341 44.18 -5.01 -11.81
C PRO A 341 44.63 -6.47 -11.71
N TRP A 342 43.78 -7.37 -11.17
CA TRP A 342 44.15 -8.78 -10.98
C TRP A 342 44.07 -9.61 -12.27
N SER A 343 43.06 -9.36 -13.11
CA SER A 343 42.79 -10.20 -14.28
C SER A 343 43.33 -9.62 -15.59
N MET A 344 43.47 -8.30 -15.71
CA MET A 344 43.84 -7.63 -16.95
C MET A 344 45.09 -6.77 -16.81
N GLU A 345 45.76 -6.81 -15.64
CA GLU A 345 46.94 -5.99 -15.32
C GLU A 345 46.73 -4.49 -15.61
N THR A 346 45.48 -4.04 -15.57
CA THR A 346 45.09 -2.67 -15.91
C THR A 346 45.00 -1.86 -14.62
N PRO A 347 45.71 -0.71 -14.51
CA PRO A 347 45.71 0.09 -13.29
C PRO A 347 44.32 0.69 -13.04
N CYS A 348 43.68 0.28 -11.95
CA CYS A 348 42.39 0.79 -11.51
C CYS A 348 42.41 0.89 -9.97
N VAL A 349 42.23 2.10 -9.44
CA VAL A 349 42.30 2.42 -8.01
C VAL A 349 40.96 2.86 -7.43
N VAL A 350 39.86 2.71 -8.18
CA VAL A 350 38.54 3.25 -7.81
C VAL A 350 38.04 2.69 -6.48
N CYS A 351 38.23 1.39 -6.23
CA CYS A 351 37.86 0.77 -4.96
C CYS A 351 38.70 1.33 -3.80
N GLU A 352 39.97 1.62 -4.02
CA GLU A 352 40.87 2.20 -3.01
C GLU A 352 40.50 3.67 -2.73
N GLU A 353 40.22 4.47 -3.75
CA GLU A 353 39.89 5.89 -3.58
C GLU A 353 38.54 6.10 -2.90
N VAL A 354 37.52 5.33 -3.29
CA VAL A 354 36.13 5.55 -2.86
C VAL A 354 35.80 4.87 -1.53
N CYS A 355 36.51 3.80 -1.16
CA CYS A 355 36.20 3.05 0.06
C CYS A 355 36.43 3.92 1.31
N PRO A 356 35.39 4.15 2.14
CA PRO A 356 35.51 4.94 3.35
C PRO A 356 36.16 4.19 4.52
N VAL A 357 36.40 2.88 4.37
CA VAL A 357 36.89 1.99 5.44
C VAL A 357 38.23 1.37 5.11
N SER A 358 38.97 1.02 6.16
CA SER A 358 40.26 0.33 6.11
C SER A 358 40.12 -1.07 6.73
N PRO A 359 40.80 -2.12 6.21
CA PRO A 359 41.71 -2.11 5.06
C PRO A 359 40.96 -1.91 3.75
N LYS A 360 41.56 -1.11 2.87
CA LYS A 360 41.07 -0.90 1.51
C LYS A 360 41.41 -2.12 0.65
N ALA A 361 40.57 -2.37 -0.35
CA ALA A 361 40.67 -3.52 -1.23
C ALA A 361 41.74 -3.39 -2.31
#